data_AF-A0A520HX49-F1
#
_entry.id   AF-A0A520HX49-F1
#
_cell.length_a   1.000
_cell.length_b   1.000
_cell.length_c   1.000
_cell.angle_alpha   90.00
_cell.angle_beta   90.00
_cell.angle_gamma   90.00
#
_symmetry.space_group_name_H-M   'P 1'
#
loop_
_entity.id
_entity.type
_entity.pdbx_description
1 polymer ?
#
loop_
_entity_poly.entity_id
_entity_poly.type
_entity_poly.pdbx_seq_one_letter_code
_entity_poly.pdbx_strand_id
1 'polypeptide(L)'
;MVDEGHEIGSHTYTHPNLANVSQRQVNYELNTTQRLFQAFTGRSLRLFRAPYFGDAEPSTADEILPALEAQQRGYISVGLHVDPDDWKRPGVQAIIDRTIAGVEAGNPERSGNVILLHDAGGNRAETVAALPIIIERLRAMGYSFVPVSTLAGLSRNQSMPVISSSDRVAAVADLALFSTLGGIVVALRWIFGIAITIGIIRALALSALALIQARRELKTVFPAIDPSRFVTVMIPAFNEERVIVRAVQGVLASAEVAIEVIVIDDGSSDGTSRVVAEAFAGDDRVRLLTLENGGKARALNRGLELARGEIVIALDADTQFEPMTIARLARWFDDPKLGAVAGNAKVGNRVNLITKWQALEYITAQNLE
;
A
#
# COMPACT_ATOMS: atom_id res chain seq x y z
N MET A 1 13.83 34.67 -12.13
CA MET A 1 13.93 34.74 -13.62
C MET A 1 13.18 35.91 -14.26
N VAL A 2 11.83 35.94 -14.28
CA VAL A 2 11.09 37.04 -14.95
C VAL A 2 11.42 38.41 -14.32
N ASP A 3 11.46 38.48 -12.99
CA ASP A 3 11.80 39.71 -12.25
C ASP A 3 13.25 40.17 -12.47
N GLU A 4 14.16 39.23 -12.76
CA GLU A 4 15.56 39.51 -13.13
C GLU A 4 15.71 39.97 -14.58
N GLY A 5 14.61 40.05 -15.35
CA GLY A 5 14.64 40.53 -16.73
C GLY A 5 14.76 39.45 -17.79
N HIS A 6 14.89 38.18 -17.41
CA HIS A 6 15.01 37.07 -18.37
C HIS A 6 13.73 36.85 -19.17
N GLU A 7 13.90 36.21 -20.33
CA GLU A 7 12.83 35.75 -21.20
C GLU A 7 12.53 34.27 -20.96
N ILE A 8 11.25 33.90 -21.01
CA ILE A 8 10.78 32.53 -20.78
C ILE A 8 10.00 32.06 -22.01
N GLY A 9 10.29 30.84 -22.44
CA GLY A 9 9.55 30.11 -23.47
C GLY A 9 8.90 28.85 -22.92
N SER A 10 7.90 28.33 -23.63
CA SER A 10 7.28 27.05 -23.32
C SER A 10 8.19 25.89 -23.74
N HIS A 11 8.36 24.93 -22.85
CA HIS A 11 9.05 23.67 -23.14
C HIS A 11 8.19 22.46 -22.74
N THR A 12 6.86 22.59 -22.88
CA THR A 12 5.84 21.63 -22.42
C THR A 12 5.79 21.44 -20.90
N TYR A 13 4.84 20.63 -20.41
CA TYR A 13 4.57 20.46 -18.99
C TYR A 13 5.30 19.24 -18.42
N THR A 14 5.28 18.11 -19.13
CA THR A 14 5.91 16.83 -18.71
C THR A 14 7.07 16.38 -19.58
N HIS A 15 7.53 17.23 -20.51
CA HIS A 15 8.63 16.94 -21.44
C HIS A 15 8.40 15.69 -22.34
N PRO A 16 7.20 15.44 -22.92
CA PRO A 16 7.03 14.32 -23.84
C PRO A 16 7.58 14.67 -25.24
N ASN A 17 7.94 13.63 -26.00
CA ASN A 17 8.17 13.79 -27.43
C ASN A 17 6.83 14.06 -28.13
N LEU A 18 6.65 15.27 -28.66
CA LEU A 18 5.38 15.71 -29.25
C LEU A 18 5.02 15.00 -30.56
N ALA A 19 5.99 14.42 -31.27
CA ALA A 19 5.72 13.62 -32.48
C ALA A 19 5.03 12.27 -32.14
N ASN A 20 5.20 11.78 -30.91
CA ASN A 20 4.77 10.44 -30.49
C ASN A 20 3.50 10.43 -29.62
N VAL A 21 2.87 11.57 -29.41
CA VAL A 21 1.72 11.70 -28.52
C VAL A 21 0.47 12.15 -29.26
N SER A 22 -0.68 11.83 -28.69
CA SER A 22 -1.97 12.24 -29.27
C SER A 22 -2.13 13.77 -29.26
N GLN A 23 -2.93 14.30 -30.19
CA GLN A 23 -3.26 15.73 -30.24
C GLN A 23 -3.91 16.25 -28.95
N ARG A 24 -4.64 15.40 -28.23
CA ARG A 24 -5.18 15.73 -26.90
C ARG A 24 -4.07 15.94 -25.87
N GLN A 25 -3.02 15.15 -25.93
CA GLN A 25 -1.87 15.31 -25.06
C GLN A 25 -1.06 16.55 -25.43
N VAL A 26 -0.82 16.83 -26.72
CA VAL A 26 -0.19 18.09 -27.17
C VAL A 26 -0.95 19.30 -26.63
N ASN A 27 -2.29 19.29 -26.73
CA ASN A 27 -3.15 20.33 -26.14
C ASN A 27 -2.94 20.48 -24.64
N TYR A 28 -2.93 19.36 -23.92
CA TYR A 28 -2.75 19.35 -22.47
C TYR A 28 -1.39 19.93 -22.08
N GLU A 29 -0.31 19.49 -22.73
CA GLU A 29 1.06 19.93 -22.47
C GLU A 29 1.23 21.45 -22.65
N LEU A 30 0.78 21.98 -23.79
CA LEU A 30 0.93 23.40 -24.10
C LEU A 30 0.00 24.27 -23.27
N ASN A 31 -1.26 23.85 -23.07
CA ASN A 31 -2.23 24.64 -22.30
C ASN A 31 -1.87 24.65 -20.81
N THR A 32 -1.48 23.51 -20.23
CA THR A 32 -1.13 23.46 -18.81
C THR A 32 0.07 24.35 -18.52
N THR A 33 1.11 24.28 -19.37
CA THR A 33 2.30 25.16 -19.25
C THR A 33 1.93 26.63 -19.35
N GLN A 34 1.11 27.00 -20.36
CA GLN A 34 0.65 28.37 -20.56
C GLN A 34 -0.16 28.89 -19.36
N ARG A 35 -1.15 28.12 -18.90
CA ARG A 35 -2.03 28.51 -17.79
C ARG A 35 -1.27 28.67 -16.48
N LEU A 36 -0.37 27.74 -16.20
CA LEU A 36 0.48 27.82 -15.01
C LEU A 36 1.38 29.07 -15.06
N PHE A 37 2.02 29.33 -16.21
CA PHE A 37 2.86 30.51 -16.37
C PHE A 37 2.06 31.82 -16.22
N GLN A 38 0.87 31.89 -16.82
CA GLN A 38 -0.05 33.03 -16.68
C GLN A 38 -0.48 33.24 -15.23
N ALA A 39 -0.79 32.17 -14.51
CA ALA A 39 -1.17 32.18 -13.10
C ALA A 39 -0.09 32.78 -12.19
N PHE A 40 1.19 32.46 -12.45
CA PHE A 40 2.29 32.98 -11.63
C PHE A 40 2.79 34.36 -12.06
N THR A 41 2.75 34.68 -13.36
CA THR A 41 3.47 35.86 -13.90
C THR A 41 2.55 36.94 -14.45
N GLY A 42 1.27 36.63 -14.69
CA GLY A 42 0.36 37.53 -15.39
C GLY A 42 0.72 37.78 -16.86
N ARG A 43 1.55 36.92 -17.47
CA ARG A 43 2.00 37.02 -18.86
C ARG A 43 1.78 35.69 -19.60
N SER A 44 1.66 35.76 -20.93
CA SER A 44 1.60 34.57 -21.78
C SER A 44 2.97 34.23 -22.36
N LEU A 45 3.18 32.97 -22.72
CA LEU A 45 4.34 32.51 -23.48
C LEU A 45 4.04 32.58 -24.98
N ARG A 46 4.93 33.19 -25.77
CA ARG A 46 4.91 33.10 -27.24
C ARG A 46 6.09 32.38 -27.83
N LEU A 47 7.17 32.18 -27.09
CA LEU A 47 8.27 31.34 -27.55
C LEU A 47 8.02 29.90 -27.15
N PHE A 48 8.43 28.97 -28.00
CA PHE A 48 8.30 27.53 -27.76
C PHE A 48 9.54 26.79 -28.27
N ARG A 49 9.98 25.77 -27.54
CA ARG A 49 10.92 24.76 -28.04
C ARG A 49 10.36 23.38 -27.73
N ALA A 50 10.33 22.49 -28.72
CA ALA A 50 9.86 21.13 -28.51
C ALA A 50 10.87 20.33 -27.67
N PRO A 51 10.43 19.42 -26.78
CA PRO A 51 11.31 18.44 -26.17
C PRO A 51 11.99 17.58 -27.23
N TYR A 52 13.26 17.23 -27.01
CA TYR A 52 14.11 16.39 -27.87
C TYR A 52 14.44 16.92 -29.28
N PHE A 53 13.80 18.00 -29.73
CA PHE A 53 13.96 18.54 -31.07
C PHE A 53 14.09 20.06 -31.06
N GLY A 54 15.00 20.60 -31.87
CA GLY A 54 15.21 22.03 -31.87
C GLY A 54 16.33 22.53 -32.76
N ASP A 55 16.70 21.83 -33.83
CA ASP A 55 17.65 22.39 -34.79
C ASP A 55 17.04 23.60 -35.52
N ALA A 56 17.88 24.58 -35.87
CA ALA A 56 17.42 25.78 -36.60
C ALA A 56 16.91 25.45 -38.03
N GLU A 57 17.25 24.28 -38.57
CA GLU A 57 16.87 23.81 -39.90
C GLU A 57 16.23 22.39 -39.81
N PRO A 58 15.00 22.26 -39.29
CA PRO A 58 14.35 20.96 -39.13
C PRO A 58 14.07 20.34 -40.50
N SER A 59 14.40 19.05 -40.64
CA SER A 59 14.31 18.34 -41.93
C SER A 59 13.46 17.08 -41.88
N THR A 60 13.02 16.67 -40.68
CA THR A 60 12.21 15.47 -40.46
C THR A 60 10.77 15.81 -40.06
N ALA A 61 9.83 14.90 -40.32
CA ALA A 61 8.43 15.08 -39.91
C ALA A 61 8.29 15.23 -38.39
N ASP A 62 9.10 14.50 -37.63
CA ASP A 62 9.09 14.51 -36.17
C ASP A 62 9.56 15.86 -35.57
N GLU A 63 10.32 16.66 -36.33
CA GLU A 63 10.73 18.02 -35.96
C GLU A 63 9.73 19.08 -36.45
N ILE A 64 9.16 18.89 -37.63
CA ILE A 64 8.26 19.87 -38.27
C ILE A 64 6.88 19.85 -37.61
N LEU A 65 6.33 18.68 -37.30
CA LEU A 65 4.97 18.55 -36.76
C LEU A 65 4.80 19.28 -35.41
N PRO A 66 5.70 19.11 -34.41
CA PRO A 66 5.62 19.87 -33.16
C PRO A 66 5.73 21.39 -33.37
N ALA A 67 6.60 21.83 -34.28
CA ALA A 67 6.76 23.25 -34.59
C ALA A 67 5.51 23.83 -35.26
N LEU A 68 4.88 23.09 -36.17
CA LEU A 68 3.62 23.46 -36.83
C LEU A 68 2.48 23.56 -35.82
N GLU A 69 2.35 22.57 -34.93
CA GLU A 69 1.33 22.55 -33.88
C GLU A 69 1.47 23.74 -32.92
N ALA A 70 2.70 24.08 -32.55
CA ALA A 70 2.98 25.26 -31.75
C ALA A 70 2.65 26.55 -32.52
N GLN A 71 3.03 26.64 -33.81
CA GLN A 71 2.76 27.80 -34.65
C GLN A 71 1.25 28.06 -34.83
N GLN A 72 0.46 27.02 -35.08
CA GLN A 72 -1.01 27.11 -35.18
C GLN A 72 -1.67 27.69 -33.92
N ARG A 73 -0.97 27.61 -32.77
CA ARG A 73 -1.40 28.14 -31.47
C ARG A 73 -0.81 29.50 -31.15
N GLY A 74 -0.11 30.10 -32.11
CA GLY A 74 0.50 31.41 -32.01
C GLY A 74 1.79 31.42 -31.21
N TYR A 75 2.49 30.28 -31.11
CA TYR A 75 3.88 30.25 -30.66
C TYR A 75 4.84 30.49 -31.83
N ILE A 76 6.04 30.92 -31.49
CA ILE A 76 7.20 31.04 -32.35
C ILE A 76 8.18 29.98 -31.88
N SER A 77 8.44 29.00 -32.75
CA SER A 77 9.37 27.92 -32.46
C SER A 77 10.81 28.43 -32.48
N VAL A 78 11.57 28.10 -31.43
CA VAL A 78 12.95 28.53 -31.23
C VAL A 78 13.88 27.34 -31.42
N GLY A 79 14.57 27.33 -32.55
CA GLY A 79 15.64 26.39 -32.83
C GLY A 79 16.95 26.72 -32.09
N LEU A 80 18.01 25.98 -32.40
CA LEU A 80 19.37 26.13 -31.90
C LEU A 80 20.34 26.03 -33.08
N HIS A 81 21.49 26.67 -32.92
CA HIS A 81 22.61 26.56 -33.86
C HIS A 81 23.80 25.83 -33.24
N VAL A 82 23.93 25.91 -31.91
CA VAL A 82 25.05 25.37 -31.17
C VAL A 82 24.55 24.48 -30.03
N ASP A 83 24.89 23.20 -30.09
CA ASP A 83 24.67 22.23 -29.01
C ASP A 83 26.02 21.67 -28.52
N PRO A 84 26.47 22.04 -27.30
CA PRO A 84 27.71 21.53 -26.74
C PRO A 84 27.58 20.14 -26.11
N ASP A 85 26.38 19.52 -26.15
CA ASP A 85 26.07 18.24 -25.50
C ASP A 85 26.29 18.27 -23.97
N ASP A 86 26.01 19.41 -23.32
CA ASP A 86 26.23 19.59 -21.88
C ASP A 86 25.42 18.58 -21.03
N TRP A 87 24.27 18.15 -21.55
CA TRP A 87 23.43 17.12 -20.95
C TRP A 87 24.15 15.77 -20.76
N LYS A 88 25.14 15.45 -21.62
CA LYS A 88 25.98 14.23 -21.53
C LYS A 88 27.03 14.29 -20.43
N ARG A 89 27.28 15.48 -19.85
CA ARG A 89 28.37 15.76 -18.90
C ARG A 89 29.76 15.41 -19.47
N PRO A 90 30.17 16.04 -20.59
CA PRO A 90 31.45 15.74 -21.25
C PRO A 90 32.66 16.37 -20.55
N GLY A 91 32.47 17.11 -19.46
CA GLY A 91 33.49 17.92 -18.79
C GLY A 91 33.42 19.40 -19.17
N VAL A 92 33.79 20.27 -18.22
CA VAL A 92 33.72 21.74 -18.36
C VAL A 92 34.44 22.24 -19.62
N GLN A 93 35.67 21.78 -19.85
CA GLN A 93 36.46 22.23 -21.00
C GLN A 93 35.83 21.83 -22.34
N ALA A 94 35.26 20.62 -22.42
CA ALA A 94 34.59 20.16 -23.63
C ALA A 94 33.34 20.98 -23.95
N ILE A 95 32.56 21.38 -22.93
CA ILE A 95 31.41 22.28 -23.09
C ILE A 95 31.87 23.63 -23.65
N ILE A 96 32.94 24.21 -23.09
CA ILE A 96 33.51 25.48 -23.54
C ILE A 96 33.95 25.36 -25.00
N ASP A 97 34.80 24.39 -25.32
CA ASP A 97 35.41 24.27 -26.65
C ASP A 97 34.36 24.01 -27.73
N ARG A 98 33.38 23.14 -27.47
CA ARG A 98 32.28 22.88 -28.41
C ARG A 98 31.38 24.09 -28.61
N THR A 99 31.13 24.85 -27.55
CA THR A 99 30.33 26.07 -27.64
C THR A 99 31.03 27.12 -28.51
N ILE A 100 32.32 27.38 -28.25
CA ILE A 100 33.10 28.35 -29.03
C ILE A 100 33.22 27.91 -30.48
N ALA A 101 33.61 26.65 -30.73
CA ALA A 101 33.72 26.11 -32.08
C ALA A 101 32.39 26.16 -32.84
N GLY A 102 31.27 25.89 -32.18
CA GLY A 102 29.94 25.98 -32.80
C GLY A 102 29.56 27.41 -33.20
N VAL A 103 29.90 28.41 -32.37
CA VAL A 103 29.66 29.82 -32.71
C VAL A 103 30.58 30.28 -33.86
N GLU A 104 31.84 29.86 -33.85
CA GLU A 104 32.82 30.18 -34.90
C GLU A 104 32.53 29.50 -36.24
N ALA A 105 31.87 28.35 -36.22
CA ALA A 105 31.40 27.66 -37.43
C ALA A 105 30.27 28.41 -38.17
N GLY A 106 29.69 29.44 -37.53
CA GLY A 106 28.76 30.35 -38.18
C GLY A 106 29.39 31.15 -39.34
N ASN A 107 28.56 31.83 -40.13
CA ASN A 107 29.04 32.69 -41.22
C ASN A 107 28.67 34.16 -40.98
N PRO A 108 29.36 35.14 -41.61
CA PRO A 108 29.06 36.57 -41.44
C PRO A 108 27.63 36.96 -41.85
N GLU A 109 26.98 36.18 -42.71
CA GLU A 109 25.60 36.37 -43.15
C GLU A 109 24.55 35.88 -42.12
N ARG A 110 24.98 35.05 -41.15
CA ARG A 110 24.19 34.46 -40.06
C ARG A 110 24.97 34.56 -38.75
N SER A 111 25.25 35.80 -38.34
CA SER A 111 26.01 36.09 -37.11
C SER A 111 25.22 35.84 -35.81
N GLY A 112 23.89 35.69 -35.90
CA GLY A 112 23.03 35.34 -34.78
C GLY A 112 23.10 33.86 -34.44
N ASN A 113 23.54 33.54 -33.22
CA ASN A 113 23.65 32.16 -32.74
C ASN A 113 22.70 31.93 -31.55
N VAL A 114 22.09 30.74 -31.49
CA VAL A 114 21.30 30.29 -30.34
C VAL A 114 21.99 29.04 -29.77
N ILE A 115 22.53 29.18 -28.56
CA ILE A 115 23.25 28.12 -27.84
C ILE A 115 22.25 27.37 -26.94
N LEU A 116 22.24 26.04 -27.01
CA LEU A 116 21.45 25.18 -26.12
C LEU A 116 22.29 24.80 -24.89
N LEU A 117 21.73 25.03 -23.69
CA LEU A 117 22.30 24.61 -22.41
C LEU A 117 21.17 24.15 -21.47
N HIS A 118 21.49 23.31 -20.48
CA HIS A 118 20.51 22.72 -19.57
C HIS A 118 20.81 23.02 -18.10
N ASP A 119 19.76 23.27 -17.32
CA ASP A 119 19.79 23.45 -15.86
C ASP A 119 19.04 22.33 -15.10
N ALA A 120 18.43 21.38 -15.83
CA ALA A 120 17.63 20.29 -15.29
C ALA A 120 18.05 18.90 -15.82
N GLY A 121 17.32 17.85 -15.43
CA GLY A 121 17.56 16.46 -15.87
C GLY A 121 18.75 15.76 -15.19
N GLY A 122 19.19 16.26 -14.02
CA GLY A 122 20.29 15.70 -13.25
C GLY A 122 21.29 16.76 -12.79
N ASN A 123 22.53 16.36 -12.51
CA ASN A 123 23.60 17.28 -12.12
C ASN A 123 24.12 18.07 -13.34
N ARG A 124 24.08 19.41 -13.24
CA ARG A 124 24.54 20.37 -14.28
C ARG A 124 25.68 21.29 -13.81
N ALA A 125 26.44 20.88 -12.80
CA ALA A 125 27.58 21.66 -12.29
C ALA A 125 28.61 22.00 -13.38
N GLU A 126 28.83 21.12 -14.35
CA GLU A 126 29.76 21.37 -15.47
C GLU A 126 29.27 22.52 -16.37
N THR A 127 27.98 22.55 -16.70
CA THR A 127 27.35 23.64 -17.46
C THR A 127 27.50 24.97 -16.72
N VAL A 128 27.21 24.99 -15.42
CA VAL A 128 27.31 26.19 -14.58
C VAL A 128 28.76 26.68 -14.49
N ALA A 129 29.73 25.77 -14.36
CA ALA A 129 31.15 26.11 -14.31
C ALA A 129 31.70 26.62 -15.66
N ALA A 130 31.17 26.13 -16.78
CA ALA A 130 31.57 26.58 -18.12
C ALA A 130 31.04 27.98 -18.46
N LEU A 131 29.86 28.35 -17.94
CA LEU A 131 29.11 29.53 -18.37
C LEU A 131 29.88 30.86 -18.23
N PRO A 132 30.59 31.18 -17.13
CA PRO A 132 31.35 32.43 -17.03
C PRO A 132 32.44 32.56 -18.10
N ILE A 133 33.14 31.46 -18.39
CA ILE A 133 34.24 31.43 -19.37
C ILE A 133 33.68 31.57 -20.79
N ILE A 134 32.56 30.90 -21.10
CA ILE A 134 31.87 31.04 -22.38
C ILE A 134 31.46 32.51 -22.61
N ILE A 135 30.84 33.13 -21.60
CA ILE A 135 30.39 34.53 -21.68
C ILE A 135 31.56 35.48 -21.91
N GLU A 136 32.67 35.30 -21.16
CA GLU A 136 33.86 36.14 -21.29
C GLU A 136 34.50 36.02 -22.67
N ARG A 137 34.71 34.79 -23.15
CA ARG A 137 35.33 34.55 -24.47
C ARG A 137 34.48 35.11 -25.61
N LEU A 138 33.17 34.86 -25.60
CA LEU A 138 32.28 35.37 -26.65
C LEU A 138 32.21 36.90 -26.64
N ARG A 139 32.22 37.55 -25.46
CA ARG A 139 32.33 39.01 -25.37
C ARG A 139 33.66 39.53 -25.91
N ALA A 140 34.78 38.86 -25.61
CA ALA A 140 36.09 39.22 -26.14
C ALA A 140 36.16 39.11 -27.67
N MET A 141 35.37 38.21 -28.25
CA MET A 141 35.19 38.08 -29.70
C MET A 141 34.20 39.09 -30.31
N GLY A 142 33.61 39.97 -29.49
CA GLY A 142 32.70 41.03 -29.94
C GLY A 142 31.21 40.65 -29.96
N TYR A 143 30.83 39.47 -29.48
CA TYR A 143 29.42 39.07 -29.40
C TYR A 143 28.71 39.75 -28.23
N SER A 144 27.42 40.04 -28.43
CA SER A 144 26.50 40.49 -27.38
C SER A 144 25.46 39.41 -27.09
N PHE A 145 25.17 39.20 -25.81
CA PHE A 145 24.11 38.28 -25.38
C PHE A 145 22.79 39.03 -25.30
N VAL A 146 21.78 38.52 -25.99
CA VAL A 146 20.44 39.11 -26.04
C VAL A 146 19.39 38.01 -25.87
N PRO A 147 18.18 38.34 -25.39
CA PRO A 147 17.04 37.43 -25.43
C PRO A 147 16.75 36.98 -26.87
N VAL A 148 16.19 35.78 -27.04
CA VAL A 148 15.86 35.22 -28.35
C VAL A 148 14.89 36.14 -29.11
N SER A 149 13.97 36.80 -28.42
CA SER A 149 13.08 37.79 -29.06
C SER A 149 13.83 38.90 -29.79
N THR A 150 14.99 39.31 -29.28
CA THR A 150 15.80 40.39 -29.88
C THR A 150 16.37 39.93 -31.22
N LEU A 151 16.82 38.68 -31.32
CA LEU A 151 17.26 38.08 -32.59
C LEU A 151 16.10 37.99 -33.60
N ALA A 152 14.88 37.80 -33.11
CA ALA A 152 13.66 37.77 -33.93
C ALA A 152 13.05 39.17 -34.22
N GLY A 153 13.67 40.27 -33.75
CA GLY A 153 13.12 41.62 -33.90
C GLY A 153 11.85 41.89 -33.08
N LEU A 154 11.62 41.12 -32.02
CA LEU A 154 10.44 41.18 -31.15
C LEU A 154 10.77 41.84 -29.81
N SER A 155 9.88 42.71 -29.36
CA SER A 155 9.91 43.25 -28.00
C SER A 155 9.50 42.20 -26.97
N ARG A 156 9.93 42.40 -25.72
CA ARG A 156 9.55 41.55 -24.57
C ARG A 156 8.03 41.42 -24.39
N ASN A 157 7.26 42.46 -24.72
CA ASN A 157 5.79 42.40 -24.63
C ASN A 157 5.16 41.67 -25.83
N GLN A 158 5.86 41.53 -26.96
CA GLN A 158 5.41 40.67 -28.05
C GLN A 158 5.72 39.20 -27.78
N SER A 159 6.87 38.89 -27.16
CA SER A 159 7.24 37.52 -26.80
C SER A 159 6.58 37.02 -25.50
N MET A 160 6.33 37.92 -24.55
CA MET A 160 5.63 37.64 -23.30
C MET A 160 4.54 38.68 -22.99
N PRO A 161 3.44 38.72 -23.77
CA PRO A 161 2.38 39.71 -23.60
C PRO A 161 1.71 39.59 -22.24
N VAL A 162 1.36 40.74 -21.67
CA VAL A 162 0.56 40.81 -20.43
C VAL A 162 -0.83 40.28 -20.72
N ILE A 163 -1.36 39.41 -19.85
CA ILE A 163 -2.69 38.84 -20.03
C ILE A 163 -3.78 39.89 -19.76
N SER A 164 -4.92 39.73 -20.43
CA SER A 164 -6.08 40.61 -20.26
C SER A 164 -6.63 40.53 -18.84
N SER A 165 -7.42 41.52 -18.41
CA SER A 165 -8.02 41.53 -17.07
C SER A 165 -8.92 40.30 -16.82
N SER A 166 -9.65 39.83 -17.84
CA SER A 166 -10.45 38.61 -17.75
C SER A 166 -9.59 37.36 -17.61
N ASP A 167 -8.46 37.30 -18.33
CA ASP A 167 -7.52 36.18 -18.22
C ASP A 167 -6.82 36.16 -16.86
N ARG A 168 -6.59 37.31 -16.23
CA ARG A 168 -6.05 37.36 -14.85
C ARG A 168 -6.97 36.68 -13.86
N VAL A 169 -8.27 36.91 -13.95
CA VAL A 169 -9.25 36.26 -13.05
C VAL A 169 -9.24 34.75 -13.26
N ALA A 170 -9.23 34.29 -14.52
CA ALA A 170 -9.10 32.88 -14.84
C ALA A 170 -7.80 32.29 -14.29
N ALA A 171 -6.68 32.98 -14.45
CA ALA A 171 -5.37 32.54 -13.98
C ALA A 171 -5.29 32.43 -12.44
N VAL A 172 -5.97 33.31 -11.70
CA VAL A 172 -6.09 33.20 -10.23
C VAL A 172 -6.94 31.99 -9.84
N ALA A 173 -8.05 31.74 -10.54
CA ALA A 173 -8.86 30.54 -10.31
C ALA A 173 -8.07 29.25 -10.61
N ASP A 174 -7.31 29.24 -11.70
CA ASP A 174 -6.42 28.13 -12.05
C ASP A 174 -5.35 27.91 -10.97
N LEU A 175 -4.73 28.98 -10.45
CA LEU A 175 -3.74 28.88 -9.37
C LEU A 175 -4.35 28.23 -8.13
N ALA A 176 -5.55 28.66 -7.73
CA ALA A 176 -6.24 28.10 -6.58
C ALA A 176 -6.57 26.61 -6.79
N LEU A 177 -7.04 26.24 -7.99
CA LEU A 177 -7.33 24.86 -8.35
C LEU A 177 -6.07 23.98 -8.30
N PHE A 178 -5.00 24.37 -8.99
CA PHE A 178 -3.75 23.60 -9.01
C PHE A 178 -3.12 23.49 -7.62
N SER A 179 -3.15 24.56 -6.83
CA SER A 179 -2.64 24.53 -5.45
C SER A 179 -3.45 23.57 -4.58
N THR A 180 -4.77 23.54 -4.75
CA THR A 180 -5.67 22.63 -4.01
C THR A 180 -5.40 21.18 -4.40
N LEU A 181 -5.34 20.88 -5.71
CA LEU A 181 -5.05 19.54 -6.21
C LEU A 181 -3.66 19.06 -5.75
N GLY A 182 -2.65 19.93 -5.81
CA GLY A 182 -1.31 19.64 -5.30
C GLY A 182 -1.33 19.33 -3.79
N GLY A 183 -2.08 20.11 -3.01
CA GLY A 183 -2.28 19.87 -1.58
C GLY A 183 -2.93 18.52 -1.29
N ILE A 184 -3.95 18.13 -2.06
CA ILE A 184 -4.60 16.81 -1.95
C ILE A 184 -3.61 15.69 -2.22
N VAL A 185 -2.82 15.78 -3.29
CA VAL A 185 -1.81 14.78 -3.63
C VAL A 185 -0.76 14.62 -2.52
N VAL A 186 -0.27 15.74 -1.97
CA VAL A 186 0.66 15.73 -0.84
C VAL A 186 0.03 15.11 0.40
N ALA A 187 -1.22 15.45 0.73
CA ALA A 187 -1.94 14.89 1.86
C ALA A 187 -2.13 13.37 1.72
N LEU A 188 -2.57 12.89 0.55
CA LEU A 188 -2.73 11.47 0.26
C LEU A 188 -1.41 10.71 0.42
N ARG A 189 -0.30 11.27 -0.08
CA ARG A 189 1.03 10.68 0.08
C ARG A 189 1.39 10.48 1.55
N TRP A 190 1.13 11.46 2.40
CA TRP A 190 1.40 11.35 3.84
C TRP A 190 0.48 10.36 4.54
N ILE A 191 -0.82 10.38 4.23
CA ILE A 191 -1.81 9.43 4.79
C ILE A 191 -1.39 7.98 4.49
N PHE A 192 -1.10 7.67 3.23
CA PHE A 192 -0.66 6.33 2.85
C PHE A 192 0.69 5.97 3.46
N GLY A 193 1.65 6.89 3.46
CA GLY A 193 2.96 6.68 4.08
C GLY A 193 2.85 6.32 5.56
N ILE A 194 2.01 7.03 6.32
CA ILE A 194 1.76 6.75 7.74
C ILE A 194 1.07 5.39 7.92
N ALA A 195 -0.01 5.13 7.17
CA ALA A 195 -0.77 3.88 7.29
C ALA A 195 0.09 2.65 6.98
N ILE A 196 0.89 2.70 5.91
CA ILE A 196 1.82 1.62 5.53
C ILE A 196 2.87 1.42 6.63
N THR A 197 3.43 2.50 7.16
CA THR A 197 4.44 2.44 8.23
C THR A 197 3.88 1.76 9.48
N ILE A 198 2.68 2.15 9.93
CA ILE A 198 1.99 1.52 11.07
C ILE A 198 1.74 0.03 10.78
N GLY A 199 1.29 -0.30 9.58
CA GLY A 199 1.06 -1.69 9.15
C GLY A 199 2.33 -2.54 9.22
N ILE A 200 3.46 -2.03 8.71
CA ILE A 200 4.75 -2.71 8.75
C ILE A 200 5.22 -2.90 10.20
N ILE A 201 5.16 -1.85 11.03
CA ILE A 201 5.55 -1.93 12.44
C ILE A 201 4.73 -3.00 13.17
N ARG A 202 3.40 -3.01 12.96
CA ARG A 202 2.52 -4.02 13.55
C ARG A 202 2.88 -5.44 13.10
N ALA A 203 3.10 -5.64 11.80
CA ALA A 203 3.47 -6.95 11.27
C ALA A 203 4.79 -7.48 11.83
N LEU A 204 5.80 -6.61 11.92
CA LEU A 204 7.10 -6.92 12.53
C LEU A 204 6.96 -7.24 14.03
N ALA A 205 6.19 -6.45 14.77
CA ALA A 205 5.94 -6.67 16.20
C ALA A 205 5.24 -8.01 16.44
N LEU A 206 4.16 -8.31 15.71
CA LEU A 206 3.44 -9.57 15.84
C LEU A 206 4.30 -10.77 15.45
N SER A 207 5.13 -10.63 14.42
CA SER A 207 6.07 -11.68 13.99
C SER A 207 7.15 -11.92 15.05
N ALA A 208 7.69 -10.86 15.66
CA ALA A 208 8.64 -10.98 16.76
C ALA A 208 8.01 -11.66 17.98
N LEU A 209 6.79 -11.27 18.38
CA LEU A 209 6.05 -11.91 19.46
C LEU A 209 5.75 -13.39 19.17
N ALA A 210 5.32 -13.71 17.94
CA ALA A 210 5.08 -15.09 17.51
C ALA A 210 6.36 -15.94 17.57
N LEU A 211 7.51 -15.40 17.15
CA LEU A 211 8.80 -16.08 17.26
C LEU A 211 9.25 -16.28 18.72
N ILE A 212 9.00 -15.30 19.58
CA ILE A 212 9.28 -15.41 21.03
C ILE A 212 8.40 -16.51 21.64
N GLN A 213 7.10 -16.53 21.32
CA GLN A 213 6.17 -17.55 21.78
C GLN A 213 6.58 -18.95 21.29
N ALA A 214 6.87 -19.11 20.00
CA ALA A 214 7.32 -20.39 19.45
C ALA A 214 8.59 -20.92 20.14
N ARG A 215 9.55 -20.03 20.44
CA ARG A 215 10.75 -20.39 21.20
C ARG A 215 10.46 -20.78 22.66
N ARG A 216 9.44 -20.19 23.29
CA ARG A 216 8.99 -20.56 24.64
C ARG A 216 8.29 -21.91 24.63
N GLU A 217 7.41 -22.15 23.67
CA GLU A 217 6.69 -23.42 23.51
C GLU A 217 7.64 -24.61 23.30
N LEU A 218 8.73 -24.42 22.54
CA LEU A 218 9.77 -25.44 22.37
C LEU A 218 10.48 -25.82 23.68
N LYS A 219 10.46 -24.95 24.70
CA LYS A 219 11.05 -25.21 26.01
C LYS A 219 10.03 -25.70 27.03
N THR A 220 8.74 -25.73 26.69
CA THR A 220 7.69 -26.17 27.61
C THR A 220 7.83 -27.67 27.84
N VAL A 221 8.20 -28.04 29.06
CA VAL A 221 8.16 -29.44 29.51
C VAL A 221 6.75 -29.70 30.02
N PHE A 222 6.09 -30.67 29.41
CA PHE A 222 4.77 -31.08 29.85
C PHE A 222 4.86 -32.14 30.95
N PRO A 223 3.99 -32.10 31.98
CA PRO A 223 3.88 -33.19 32.94
C PRO A 223 3.59 -34.53 32.25
N ALA A 224 3.98 -35.63 32.89
CA ALA A 224 3.67 -36.97 32.40
C ALA A 224 2.17 -37.22 32.46
N ILE A 225 1.66 -38.07 31.57
CA ILE A 225 0.27 -38.53 31.65
C ILE A 225 0.21 -39.61 32.72
N ASP A 226 -0.77 -39.49 33.62
CA ASP A 226 -1.08 -40.50 34.64
C ASP A 226 -2.40 -41.21 34.27
N PRO A 227 -2.35 -42.46 33.78
CA PRO A 227 -3.54 -43.22 33.42
C PRO A 227 -4.47 -43.59 34.59
N SER A 228 -4.00 -43.46 35.83
CA SER A 228 -4.80 -43.77 37.03
C SER A 228 -5.78 -42.65 37.41
N ARG A 229 -5.62 -41.46 36.81
CA ARG A 229 -6.51 -40.31 37.00
C ARG A 229 -7.93 -40.65 36.56
N PHE A 230 -8.90 -40.28 37.39
CA PHE A 230 -10.32 -40.50 37.12
C PHE A 230 -11.04 -39.17 36.87
N VAL A 231 -11.57 -39.01 35.66
CA VAL A 231 -12.16 -37.76 35.17
C VAL A 231 -13.65 -37.94 34.89
N THR A 232 -14.49 -37.05 35.43
CA THR A 232 -15.91 -36.97 35.05
C THR A 232 -16.08 -35.99 33.90
N VAL A 233 -16.66 -36.43 32.80
CA VAL A 233 -17.07 -35.56 31.69
C VAL A 233 -18.56 -35.31 31.75
N MET A 234 -18.95 -34.07 31.96
CA MET A 234 -20.34 -33.63 32.00
C MET A 234 -20.73 -33.03 30.67
N ILE A 235 -21.78 -33.56 30.05
CA ILE A 235 -22.29 -33.11 28.75
C ILE A 235 -23.73 -32.61 28.93
N PRO A 236 -23.94 -31.29 29.18
CA PRO A 236 -25.27 -30.72 29.16
C PRO A 236 -25.82 -30.74 27.73
N ALA A 237 -27.05 -31.18 27.57
CA ALA A 237 -27.72 -31.30 26.28
C ALA A 237 -29.14 -30.71 26.34
N PHE A 238 -29.53 -29.99 25.29
CA PHE A 238 -30.91 -29.52 25.08
C PHE A 238 -31.20 -29.52 23.58
N ASN A 239 -32.05 -30.45 23.13
CA ASN A 239 -32.36 -30.68 21.72
C ASN A 239 -31.14 -31.03 20.84
N GLU A 240 -30.35 -32.03 21.25
CA GLU A 240 -29.08 -32.42 20.63
C GLU A 240 -29.10 -33.84 20.03
N GLU A 241 -30.29 -34.37 19.68
CA GLU A 241 -30.50 -35.74 19.19
C GLU A 241 -29.55 -36.13 18.06
N ARG A 242 -29.20 -35.17 17.19
CA ARG A 242 -28.41 -35.40 15.99
C ARG A 242 -26.91 -35.57 16.24
N VAL A 243 -26.39 -35.09 17.38
CA VAL A 243 -24.94 -34.97 17.62
C VAL A 243 -24.48 -35.62 18.92
N ILE A 244 -25.37 -35.72 19.92
CA ILE A 244 -25.01 -36.15 21.29
C ILE A 244 -24.33 -37.53 21.33
N VAL A 245 -24.83 -38.50 20.56
CA VAL A 245 -24.27 -39.87 20.52
C VAL A 245 -22.81 -39.84 20.07
N ARG A 246 -22.51 -39.00 19.07
CA ARG A 246 -21.15 -38.87 18.55
C ARG A 246 -20.22 -38.21 19.56
N ALA A 247 -20.69 -37.17 20.26
CA ALA A 247 -19.92 -36.52 21.33
C ALA A 247 -19.57 -37.50 22.46
N VAL A 248 -20.54 -38.26 22.95
CA VAL A 248 -20.33 -39.29 23.98
C VAL A 248 -19.36 -40.36 23.49
N GLN A 249 -19.51 -40.86 22.25
CA GLN A 249 -18.57 -41.82 21.67
C GLN A 249 -17.13 -41.28 21.61
N GLY A 250 -16.95 -40.01 21.24
CA GLY A 250 -15.64 -39.36 21.23
C GLY A 250 -14.99 -39.33 22.62
N VAL A 251 -15.79 -39.06 23.66
CA VAL A 251 -15.32 -39.10 25.06
C VAL A 251 -14.99 -40.52 25.50
N LEU A 252 -15.82 -41.51 25.19
CA LEU A 252 -15.60 -42.92 25.54
C LEU A 252 -14.37 -43.54 24.85
N ALA A 253 -13.96 -42.96 23.72
CA ALA A 253 -12.75 -43.33 22.98
C ALA A 253 -11.46 -42.72 23.57
N SER A 254 -11.55 -42.04 24.72
CA SER A 254 -10.38 -41.47 25.40
C SER A 254 -9.38 -42.56 25.81
N ALA A 255 -8.10 -42.28 25.63
CA ALA A 255 -6.99 -43.18 25.95
C ALA A 255 -6.11 -42.60 27.07
N GLU A 256 -5.41 -43.49 27.78
CA GLU A 256 -4.49 -43.16 28.89
C GLU A 256 -5.13 -42.33 30.02
N VAL A 257 -6.42 -42.52 30.29
CA VAL A 257 -7.14 -41.90 31.40
C VAL A 257 -8.41 -42.70 31.70
N ALA A 258 -8.78 -42.83 32.97
CA ALA A 258 -10.05 -43.42 33.35
C ALA A 258 -11.14 -42.33 33.37
N ILE A 259 -12.31 -42.63 32.80
CA ILE A 259 -13.38 -41.64 32.64
C ILE A 259 -14.75 -42.21 33.01
N GLU A 260 -15.63 -41.30 33.44
CA GLU A 260 -17.08 -41.48 33.38
C GLU A 260 -17.71 -40.31 32.62
N VAL A 261 -18.89 -40.53 32.05
CA VAL A 261 -19.65 -39.54 31.30
C VAL A 261 -21.01 -39.36 31.93
N ILE A 262 -21.36 -38.12 32.26
CA ILE A 262 -22.69 -37.74 32.73
C ILE A 262 -23.32 -36.89 31.64
N VAL A 263 -24.26 -37.46 30.89
CA VAL A 263 -25.10 -36.71 29.95
C VAL A 263 -26.26 -36.12 30.73
N ILE A 264 -26.42 -34.81 30.65
CA ILE A 264 -27.42 -34.07 31.44
C ILE A 264 -28.40 -33.44 30.45
N ASP A 265 -29.52 -34.11 30.23
CA ASP A 265 -30.60 -33.60 29.39
C ASP A 265 -31.42 -32.57 30.17
N ASP A 266 -31.29 -31.29 29.80
CA ASP A 266 -31.98 -30.14 30.41
C ASP A 266 -33.39 -29.95 29.82
N GLY A 267 -34.17 -31.04 29.79
CA GLY A 267 -35.57 -31.03 29.37
C GLY A 267 -35.76 -30.93 27.86
N SER A 268 -34.99 -31.67 27.07
CA SER A 268 -35.14 -31.73 25.61
C SER A 268 -36.56 -32.12 25.18
N SER A 269 -36.99 -31.54 24.07
CA SER A 269 -38.26 -31.82 23.41
C SER A 269 -38.14 -32.80 22.23
N ASP A 270 -36.91 -33.12 21.83
CA ASP A 270 -36.58 -34.09 20.78
C ASP A 270 -36.21 -35.47 21.38
N GLY A 271 -35.61 -36.35 20.58
CA GLY A 271 -35.20 -37.69 21.01
C GLY A 271 -33.89 -37.75 21.82
N THR A 272 -33.32 -36.64 22.31
CA THR A 272 -31.98 -36.60 22.96
C THR A 272 -31.80 -37.66 24.04
N SER A 273 -32.63 -37.67 25.09
CA SER A 273 -32.57 -38.70 26.15
C SER A 273 -32.70 -40.12 25.61
N ARG A 274 -33.61 -40.32 24.65
CA ARG A 274 -33.90 -41.65 24.07
C ARG A 274 -32.68 -42.20 23.33
N VAL A 275 -32.06 -41.43 22.45
CA VAL A 275 -30.91 -41.89 21.67
C VAL A 275 -29.69 -42.17 22.54
N VAL A 276 -29.50 -41.41 23.63
CA VAL A 276 -28.43 -41.66 24.61
C VAL A 276 -28.70 -42.95 25.39
N ALA A 277 -29.92 -43.12 25.90
CA ALA A 277 -30.31 -44.32 26.62
C ALA A 277 -30.17 -45.59 25.75
N GLU A 278 -30.64 -45.54 24.51
CA GLU A 278 -30.54 -46.66 23.56
C GLU A 278 -29.09 -46.98 23.19
N ALA A 279 -28.26 -45.96 22.89
CA ALA A 279 -26.89 -46.16 22.41
C ALA A 279 -25.94 -46.67 23.50
N PHE A 280 -26.19 -46.33 24.78
CA PHE A 280 -25.25 -46.59 25.89
C PHE A 280 -25.87 -47.41 27.04
N ALA A 281 -26.99 -48.11 26.82
CA ALA A 281 -27.69 -48.91 27.84
C ALA A 281 -26.83 -49.93 28.59
N GLY A 282 -25.71 -50.38 28.00
CA GLY A 282 -24.81 -51.37 28.59
C GLY A 282 -23.41 -50.85 28.91
N ASP A 283 -23.16 -49.54 28.83
CA ASP A 283 -21.86 -48.95 29.20
C ASP A 283 -21.97 -48.28 30.57
N ASP A 284 -21.46 -48.95 31.61
CA ASP A 284 -21.49 -48.46 33.00
C ASP A 284 -20.76 -47.13 33.20
N ARG A 285 -19.95 -46.70 32.22
CA ARG A 285 -19.27 -45.41 32.23
C ARG A 285 -20.21 -44.26 31.87
N VAL A 286 -21.36 -44.51 31.25
CA VAL A 286 -22.30 -43.46 30.81
C VAL A 286 -23.52 -43.41 31.72
N ARG A 287 -23.84 -42.22 32.23
CA ARG A 287 -25.02 -41.95 33.05
C ARG A 287 -25.84 -40.86 32.40
N LEU A 288 -27.12 -41.12 32.19
CA LEU A 288 -28.08 -40.13 31.70
C LEU A 288 -28.86 -39.55 32.89
N LEU A 289 -28.88 -38.22 32.98
CA LEU A 289 -29.69 -37.45 33.92
C LEU A 289 -30.67 -36.59 33.13
N THR A 290 -31.97 -36.89 33.22
CA THR A 290 -33.02 -36.07 32.60
C THR A 290 -33.62 -35.13 33.64
N LEU A 291 -33.60 -33.83 33.34
CA LEU A 291 -34.09 -32.75 34.19
C LEU A 291 -35.25 -32.03 33.50
N GLU A 292 -36.03 -31.27 34.27
CA GLU A 292 -36.85 -30.20 33.70
C GLU A 292 -35.95 -29.04 33.28
N ASN A 293 -36.25 -28.38 32.16
CA ASN A 293 -35.45 -27.29 31.63
C ASN A 293 -35.26 -26.17 32.66
N GLY A 294 -34.00 -25.87 32.99
CA GLY A 294 -33.64 -24.76 33.87
C GLY A 294 -32.30 -24.10 33.54
N GLY A 295 -31.77 -24.37 32.34
CA GLY A 295 -30.56 -23.79 31.79
C GLY A 295 -29.29 -24.58 32.10
N LYS A 296 -28.29 -24.41 31.22
CA LYS A 296 -26.98 -25.08 31.26
C LYS A 296 -26.28 -25.02 32.62
N ALA A 297 -26.33 -23.87 33.31
CA ALA A 297 -25.69 -23.71 34.62
C ALA A 297 -26.33 -24.61 35.69
N ARG A 298 -27.67 -24.72 35.71
CA ARG A 298 -28.37 -25.61 36.64
C ARG A 298 -28.11 -27.07 36.31
N ALA A 299 -28.11 -27.42 35.02
CA ALA A 299 -27.76 -28.76 34.56
C ALA A 299 -26.36 -29.17 35.02
N LEU A 300 -25.34 -28.35 34.74
CA LEU A 300 -23.95 -28.60 35.14
C LEU A 300 -23.78 -28.69 36.67
N ASN A 301 -24.40 -27.81 37.45
CA ASN A 301 -24.35 -27.88 38.91
C ASN A 301 -24.94 -29.19 39.43
N ARG A 302 -26.04 -29.67 38.84
CA ARG A 302 -26.64 -30.93 39.25
C ARG A 302 -25.81 -32.15 38.81
N GLY A 303 -25.16 -32.06 37.66
CA GLY A 303 -24.16 -33.04 37.22
C GLY A 303 -22.96 -33.10 38.16
N LEU A 304 -22.48 -31.94 38.65
CA LEU A 304 -21.32 -31.84 39.53
C LEU A 304 -21.54 -32.56 40.86
N GLU A 305 -22.76 -32.50 41.42
CA GLU A 305 -23.13 -33.23 42.63
C GLU A 305 -23.09 -34.77 42.46
N LEU A 306 -23.12 -35.25 41.22
CA LEU A 306 -23.10 -36.67 40.87
C LEU A 306 -21.75 -37.14 40.33
N ALA A 307 -20.81 -36.22 40.10
CA ALA A 307 -19.48 -36.48 39.61
C ALA A 307 -18.64 -37.24 40.66
N ARG A 308 -17.92 -38.26 40.21
CA ARG A 308 -17.05 -39.11 41.04
C ARG A 308 -15.57 -38.90 40.76
N GLY A 309 -15.24 -38.33 39.61
CA GLY A 309 -13.89 -37.96 39.22
C GLY A 309 -13.33 -36.84 40.08
N GLU A 310 -12.03 -36.88 40.32
CA GLU A 310 -11.30 -35.79 40.98
C GLU A 310 -11.14 -34.56 40.07
N ILE A 311 -11.25 -34.76 38.77
CA ILE A 311 -11.24 -33.71 37.75
C ILE A 311 -12.58 -33.77 37.01
N VAL A 312 -13.16 -32.61 36.77
CA VAL A 312 -14.43 -32.49 36.04
C VAL A 312 -14.21 -31.67 34.77
N ILE A 313 -14.70 -32.18 33.65
CA ILE A 313 -14.70 -31.49 32.35
C ILE A 313 -16.15 -31.22 31.96
N ALA A 314 -16.50 -29.96 31.74
CA ALA A 314 -17.75 -29.59 31.08
C ALA A 314 -17.52 -29.55 29.56
N LEU A 315 -18.29 -30.34 28.81
CA LEU A 315 -18.16 -30.49 27.36
C LEU A 315 -19.51 -30.21 26.68
N ASP A 316 -19.52 -29.42 25.61
CA ASP A 316 -20.74 -29.17 24.85
C ASP A 316 -21.16 -30.40 24.03
N ALA A 317 -22.47 -30.61 23.89
CA ALA A 317 -23.08 -31.78 23.25
C ALA A 317 -22.74 -31.98 21.77
N ASP A 318 -22.23 -30.94 21.10
CA ASP A 318 -21.81 -30.94 19.70
C ASP A 318 -20.27 -30.98 19.53
N THR A 319 -19.51 -30.98 20.62
CA THR A 319 -18.05 -30.95 20.60
C THR A 319 -17.45 -32.35 20.52
N GLN A 320 -16.35 -32.48 19.79
CA GLN A 320 -15.65 -33.75 19.56
C GLN A 320 -14.26 -33.69 20.19
N PHE A 321 -13.94 -34.67 21.04
CA PHE A 321 -12.60 -34.84 21.59
C PHE A 321 -11.78 -35.86 20.79
N GLU A 322 -10.50 -35.57 20.59
CA GLU A 322 -9.53 -36.58 20.15
C GLU A 322 -9.19 -37.52 21.32
N PRO A 323 -8.79 -38.79 21.08
CA PRO A 323 -8.55 -39.78 22.13
C PRO A 323 -7.61 -39.32 23.26
N MET A 324 -6.63 -38.47 22.97
CA MET A 324 -5.67 -37.98 23.98
C MET A 324 -6.08 -36.68 24.68
N THR A 325 -7.23 -36.10 24.34
CA THR A 325 -7.61 -34.76 24.82
C THR A 325 -7.73 -34.72 26.33
N ILE A 326 -8.48 -35.65 26.91
CA ILE A 326 -8.75 -35.69 28.35
C ILE A 326 -7.48 -35.93 29.15
N ALA A 327 -6.66 -36.91 28.76
CA ALA A 327 -5.38 -37.19 29.41
C ALA A 327 -4.43 -35.98 29.37
N ARG A 328 -4.37 -35.26 28.24
CA ARG A 328 -3.56 -34.04 28.08
C ARG A 328 -4.06 -32.85 28.89
N LEU A 329 -5.36 -32.78 29.17
CA LEU A 329 -5.93 -31.78 30.08
C LEU A 329 -5.65 -32.16 31.53
N ALA A 330 -5.88 -33.42 31.89
CA ALA A 330 -5.78 -33.93 33.25
C ALA A 330 -4.34 -33.87 33.81
N ARG A 331 -3.31 -34.13 32.99
CA ARG A 331 -1.89 -34.12 33.44
C ARG A 331 -1.43 -32.83 34.12
N TRP A 332 -2.11 -31.71 33.90
CA TRP A 332 -1.72 -30.44 34.51
C TRP A 332 -2.13 -30.32 35.98
N PHE A 333 -3.10 -31.10 36.43
CA PHE A 333 -3.56 -31.14 37.83
C PHE A 333 -2.56 -31.87 38.77
N ASP A 334 -1.36 -32.22 38.28
CA ASP A 334 -0.22 -32.58 39.14
C ASP A 334 0.29 -31.39 39.96
N ASP A 335 0.05 -30.14 39.52
CA ASP A 335 0.33 -28.95 40.32
C ASP A 335 -0.88 -28.63 41.23
N PRO A 336 -0.76 -28.77 42.56
CA PRO A 336 -1.87 -28.50 43.49
C PRO A 336 -2.29 -27.02 43.53
N LYS A 337 -1.52 -26.11 42.93
CA LYS A 337 -1.89 -24.69 42.81
C LYS A 337 -2.78 -24.41 41.61
N LEU A 338 -2.95 -25.36 40.70
CA LEU A 338 -3.73 -25.18 39.49
C LEU A 338 -5.23 -25.38 39.76
N GLY A 339 -6.02 -24.33 39.54
CA GLY A 339 -7.47 -24.39 39.76
C GLY A 339 -8.30 -24.80 38.54
N ALA A 340 -7.79 -24.59 37.32
CA ALA A 340 -8.52 -24.91 36.08
C ALA A 340 -7.57 -25.06 34.88
N VAL A 341 -8.00 -25.84 33.90
CA VAL A 341 -7.33 -26.00 32.60
C VAL A 341 -8.36 -25.76 31.49
N ALA A 342 -8.00 -24.95 30.50
CA ALA A 342 -8.82 -24.76 29.30
C ALA A 342 -8.18 -25.47 28.11
N GLY A 343 -9.01 -26.14 27.31
CA GLY A 343 -8.61 -26.71 26.02
C GLY A 343 -8.66 -25.67 24.90
N ASN A 344 -7.94 -25.92 23.81
CA ASN A 344 -8.02 -25.10 22.60
C ASN A 344 -9.12 -25.67 21.68
N ALA A 345 -10.24 -24.94 21.58
CA ALA A 345 -11.34 -25.28 20.68
C ALA A 345 -11.01 -24.90 19.23
N LYS A 346 -11.23 -25.83 18.30
CA LYS A 346 -10.95 -25.64 16.87
C LYS A 346 -12.15 -26.01 16.03
N VAL A 347 -12.44 -25.18 15.03
CA VAL A 347 -13.46 -25.47 14.00
C VAL A 347 -13.08 -26.73 13.24
N GLY A 348 -13.90 -27.79 13.36
CA GLY A 348 -13.67 -29.11 12.77
C GLY A 348 -14.09 -29.24 11.29
N ASN A 349 -15.01 -28.40 10.81
CA ASN A 349 -15.63 -28.51 9.48
C ASN A 349 -15.07 -27.49 8.45
N ARG A 350 -13.75 -27.45 8.24
CA ARG A 350 -13.08 -26.49 7.33
C ARG A 350 -13.23 -26.81 5.83
N VAL A 351 -14.46 -27.07 5.39
CA VAL A 351 -14.79 -27.57 4.05
C VAL A 351 -14.95 -26.47 2.99
N ASN A 352 -15.28 -25.23 3.35
CA ASN A 352 -15.55 -24.16 2.40
C ASN A 352 -14.95 -22.81 2.85
N LEU A 353 -15.11 -21.77 2.04
CA LEU A 353 -14.53 -20.45 2.32
C LEU A 353 -15.08 -19.85 3.63
N ILE A 354 -16.37 -20.02 3.89
CA ILE A 354 -17.04 -19.50 5.09
C ILE A 354 -16.48 -20.20 6.34
N THR A 355 -16.39 -21.53 6.34
CA THR A 355 -15.88 -22.26 7.51
C THR A 355 -14.36 -22.10 7.70
N LYS A 356 -13.62 -21.78 6.64
CA LYS A 356 -12.22 -21.35 6.74
C LYS A 356 -12.08 -19.95 7.35
N TRP A 357 -12.98 -19.02 7.02
CA TRP A 357 -13.02 -17.70 7.67
C TRP A 357 -13.44 -17.79 9.13
N GLN A 358 -14.44 -18.61 9.45
CA GLN A 358 -14.81 -18.92 10.84
C GLN A 358 -13.61 -19.51 11.61
N ALA A 359 -12.83 -20.41 10.98
CA ALA A 359 -11.60 -20.92 11.60
C ALA A 359 -10.56 -19.81 11.84
N LEU A 360 -10.46 -18.83 10.95
CA LEU A 360 -9.56 -17.68 11.11
C LEU A 360 -10.04 -16.77 12.24
N GLU A 361 -11.34 -16.51 12.32
CA GLU A 361 -11.97 -15.77 13.42
C GLU A 361 -11.67 -16.42 14.77
N TYR A 362 -11.87 -17.74 14.92
CA TYR A 362 -11.53 -18.48 16.14
C TYR A 362 -10.03 -18.36 16.50
N ILE A 363 -9.14 -18.34 15.52
CA ILE A 363 -7.70 -18.13 15.76
C ILE A 363 -7.44 -16.70 16.24
N THR A 364 -8.04 -15.69 15.59
CA THR A 364 -7.74 -14.27 15.85
C THR A 364 -8.46 -13.70 17.06
N ALA A 365 -9.65 -14.18 17.38
CA ALA A 365 -10.52 -13.60 18.40
C ALA A 365 -10.60 -14.44 19.69
N GLN A 366 -10.48 -15.77 19.61
CA GLN A 366 -10.62 -16.63 20.81
C GLN A 366 -9.31 -17.24 21.31
N ASN A 367 -8.26 -17.27 20.48
CA ASN A 367 -6.97 -17.87 20.85
C ASN A 367 -5.84 -16.85 21.05
N LEU A 368 -6.09 -15.57 20.76
CA LEU A 368 -5.10 -14.48 20.84
C LEU A 368 -5.43 -13.44 21.92
N GLU A 369 -6.60 -13.54 22.55
CA GLU A 369 -6.95 -12.88 23.82
C GLU A 369 -6.79 -13.87 24.97
#